data_AF-J8PW92-F1
#
_entry.id   AF-J8PW92-F1
#
_cell.length_a   1.000
_cell.length_b   1.000
_cell.length_c   1.000
_cell.angle_alpha   90.00
_cell.angle_beta   90.00
_cell.angle_gamma   90.00
#
_symmetry.space_group_name_H-M   'P 1'
#
loop_
_entity.id
_entity.type
_entity.pdbx_description
1 polymer ?
#
loop_
_entity_poly.entity_id
_entity_poly.type
_entity_poly.pdbx_seq_one_letter_code
_entity_poly.pdbx_strand_id
1 'polypeptide(L)'
;MRLVSKRRIRFLVFTLFGLFAVFILSRCIVHFQYNEEIKYYKKYFQQKKDGLQEIYNPLEIKQIPEETVDDLYEARLEKELKNGQVIEWSKFAYVNYVTDVDYLCNTLIIFNDLKEQFGTKAKLVLLISRDLLDSNTSSNAEYIRLLLGKIQAIDESQVVIKLIDNIVKPKDTTPWNESLTKLLVFNQTEFNRVIYLDNDAILRSSLDELFFLPDYIKFAAPLTYWTLSDQDLEKSYHEIKHREKQPINLGSYTKILTKRIRKGQMIYNHLPSLPHSLYLNSNNIAQDIISSTSSVSPLFDFRGSGKVGKLKFASNMMVINPSKEVFDEIVEVTLPKVLNKKEKYDMDLINEEMYNLKKIIYKQFTYFRKVRKYFKPEVLVLPFARYGLLTGSLRRPSQYSMIYNDVLGYKTLDDNGNDISRDLNDTVAQSKYIHFSDYPLAKPWYYQSTKDFKCNIEEKTTEESEPELQACNIWNSVYESYMQYREICSV
;
A
#
# COMPACT_ATOMS: atom_id res chain seq x y z
N MET A 1 -17.53 -18.91 -56.08
CA MET A 1 -16.25 -18.83 -55.33
C MET A 1 -15.19 -18.22 -56.25
N ARG A 2 -14.84 -16.93 -56.11
CA ARG A 2 -13.80 -16.29 -56.93
C ARG A 2 -12.42 -16.69 -56.40
N LEU A 3 -11.69 -17.51 -57.15
CA LEU A 3 -10.30 -17.90 -56.88
C LEU A 3 -9.40 -16.66 -56.86
N VAL A 4 -8.87 -16.31 -55.69
CA VAL A 4 -7.84 -15.28 -55.57
C VAL A 4 -6.58 -15.75 -56.31
N SER A 5 -6.13 -14.98 -57.31
CA SER A 5 -4.91 -15.28 -58.06
C SER A 5 -3.69 -15.38 -57.15
N LYS A 6 -2.86 -16.43 -57.32
CA LYS A 6 -1.59 -16.63 -56.58
C LYS A 6 -0.68 -15.39 -56.61
N ARG A 7 -0.76 -14.56 -57.66
CA ARG A 7 0.01 -13.30 -57.79
C ARG A 7 -0.49 -12.21 -56.84
N ARG A 8 -1.80 -12.11 -56.61
CA ARG A 8 -2.39 -11.17 -55.63
C ARG A 8 -2.07 -11.59 -54.19
N ILE A 9 -2.05 -12.90 -53.92
CA ILE A 9 -1.63 -13.43 -52.62
C ILE A 9 -0.15 -13.10 -52.35
N ARG A 10 0.75 -13.30 -53.31
CA ARG A 10 2.17 -12.92 -53.17
C ARG A 10 2.35 -11.43 -52.91
N PHE A 11 1.64 -10.57 -53.65
CA PHE A 11 1.71 -9.12 -53.44
C PHE A 11 1.22 -8.69 -52.05
N LEU A 12 0.12 -9.29 -51.56
CA LEU A 12 -0.35 -9.08 -50.19
C LEU A 12 0.67 -9.53 -49.15
N VAL A 13 1.29 -10.70 -49.35
CA VAL A 13 2.35 -11.21 -48.44
C VAL A 13 3.56 -10.27 -48.42
N PHE A 14 4.02 -9.78 -49.58
CA PHE A 14 5.14 -8.83 -49.64
C PHE A 14 4.80 -7.49 -48.99
N THR A 15 3.58 -6.99 -49.21
CA THR A 15 3.11 -5.74 -48.58
C THR A 15 3.03 -5.91 -47.06
N LEU A 16 2.49 -7.02 -46.58
CA LEU A 16 2.39 -7.33 -45.15
C LEU A 16 3.78 -7.52 -44.52
N PHE A 17 4.73 -8.14 -45.24
CA PHE A 17 6.12 -8.25 -44.83
C PHE A 17 6.80 -6.87 -44.76
N GLY A 18 6.59 -6.00 -45.75
CA GLY A 18 7.12 -4.63 -45.74
C GLY A 18 6.59 -3.80 -44.56
N LEU A 19 5.28 -3.86 -44.31
CA LEU A 19 4.66 -3.22 -43.14
C LEU A 19 5.22 -3.78 -41.82
N PHE A 20 5.40 -5.10 -41.74
CA PHE A 20 5.98 -5.75 -40.57
C PHE A 20 7.45 -5.35 -40.34
N ALA A 21 8.25 -5.23 -41.41
CA ALA A 21 9.64 -4.77 -41.33
C ALA A 21 9.74 -3.32 -40.86
N VAL A 22 8.93 -2.41 -41.40
CA VAL A 22 8.85 -1.01 -40.94
C VAL A 22 8.41 -0.95 -39.47
N PHE A 23 7.43 -1.77 -39.09
CA PHE A 23 6.98 -1.87 -37.71
C PHE A 23 8.10 -2.30 -36.77
N ILE A 24 8.82 -3.39 -37.08
CA ILE A 24 9.96 -3.84 -36.26
C ILE A 24 11.03 -2.75 -36.18
N LEU A 25 11.40 -2.14 -37.31
CA LEU A 25 12.43 -1.10 -37.34
C LEU A 25 12.04 0.09 -36.47
N SER A 26 10.79 0.56 -36.58
CA SER A 26 10.28 1.66 -35.77
C SER A 26 10.29 1.33 -34.28
N ARG A 27 9.89 0.11 -33.89
CA ARG A 27 9.95 -0.34 -32.49
C ARG A 27 11.38 -0.41 -31.97
N CYS A 28 12.32 -0.91 -32.77
CA CYS A 28 13.73 -0.94 -32.40
C CYS A 28 14.30 0.46 -32.17
N ILE A 29 13.98 1.42 -33.04
CA ILE A 29 14.42 2.82 -32.90
C ILE A 29 13.84 3.46 -31.64
N VAL A 30 12.52 3.32 -31.43
CA VAL A 30 11.86 3.85 -30.22
C VAL A 30 12.45 3.22 -28.96
N HIS A 31 12.64 1.89 -28.95
CA HIS A 31 13.25 1.20 -27.83
C HIS A 31 14.67 1.68 -27.55
N PHE A 32 15.50 1.87 -28.58
CA PHE A 32 16.84 2.42 -28.43
C PHE A 32 16.82 3.84 -27.83
N GLN A 33 15.98 4.74 -28.35
CA GLN A 33 15.85 6.11 -27.84
C GLN A 33 15.41 6.15 -26.38
N TYR A 34 14.40 5.34 -26.01
CA TYR A 34 13.95 5.26 -24.62
C TYR A 34 15.04 4.73 -23.69
N ASN A 35 15.83 3.74 -24.13
CA ASN A 35 16.92 3.21 -23.32
C ASN A 35 17.99 4.28 -23.03
N GLU A 36 18.43 5.01 -24.06
CA GLU A 36 19.42 6.06 -23.89
C GLU A 36 18.89 7.21 -23.02
N GLU A 37 17.63 7.59 -23.19
CA GLU A 37 16.99 8.64 -22.39
C GLU A 37 16.83 8.22 -20.92
N ILE A 38 16.40 6.99 -20.65
CA ILE A 38 16.30 6.44 -19.29
C ILE A 38 17.69 6.39 -18.64
N LYS A 39 18.71 5.91 -19.37
CA LYS A 39 20.10 5.88 -18.90
C LYS A 39 20.62 7.28 -18.56
N TYR A 40 20.32 8.26 -19.40
CA TYR A 40 20.64 9.67 -19.15
C TYR A 40 19.99 10.16 -17.86
N TYR A 41 18.67 9.98 -17.70
CA TYR A 41 17.96 10.49 -16.52
C TYR A 41 18.33 9.75 -15.23
N LYS A 42 18.58 8.44 -15.27
CA LYS A 42 19.15 7.70 -14.13
C LYS A 42 20.43 8.37 -13.63
N LYS A 43 21.37 8.63 -14.55
CA LYS A 43 22.63 9.31 -14.21
C LYS A 43 22.42 10.74 -13.73
N TYR A 44 21.53 11.49 -14.39
CA TYR A 44 21.21 12.87 -14.01
C TYR A 44 20.71 12.96 -12.57
N PHE A 45 19.68 12.18 -12.21
CA PHE A 45 19.12 12.19 -10.86
C PHE A 45 20.11 11.66 -9.82
N GLN A 46 20.89 10.63 -10.14
CA GLN A 46 21.91 10.11 -9.23
C GLN A 46 22.99 11.18 -8.90
N GLN A 47 23.42 11.96 -9.90
CA GLN A 47 24.49 12.95 -9.74
C GLN A 47 24.01 14.31 -9.22
N LYS A 48 22.76 14.69 -9.51
CA LYS A 48 22.25 16.04 -9.22
C LYS A 48 21.29 16.10 -8.03
N LYS A 49 20.85 14.96 -7.47
CA LYS A 49 19.83 14.90 -6.40
C LYS A 49 19.99 15.90 -5.27
N ASP A 50 21.21 16.22 -4.84
CA ASP A 50 21.46 17.14 -3.73
C ASP A 50 21.04 18.60 -4.01
N GLY A 51 21.19 19.03 -5.27
CA GLY A 51 20.91 20.40 -5.71
C GLY A 51 19.58 20.57 -6.44
N LEU A 52 18.81 19.50 -6.65
CA LEU A 52 17.49 19.59 -7.26
C LEU A 52 16.50 20.21 -6.27
N GLN A 53 15.68 21.13 -6.78
CA GLN A 53 14.55 21.75 -6.08
C GLN A 53 13.30 21.55 -6.91
N GLU A 54 12.23 21.03 -6.30
CA GLU A 54 10.94 20.68 -6.91
C GLU A 54 10.99 19.77 -8.16
N ILE A 55 12.13 19.14 -8.42
CA ILE A 55 12.32 18.19 -9.52
C ILE A 55 12.61 16.82 -8.94
N TYR A 56 11.76 15.86 -9.26
CA TYR A 56 11.76 14.52 -8.67
C TYR A 56 12.09 13.46 -9.71
N ASN A 57 12.67 12.33 -9.29
CA ASN A 57 13.01 11.24 -10.19
C ASN A 57 11.74 10.51 -10.67
N PRO A 58 11.37 10.57 -11.97
CA PRO A 58 10.15 9.94 -12.48
C PRO A 58 10.30 8.44 -12.75
N LEU A 59 11.54 7.91 -12.68
CA LEU A 59 11.88 6.52 -12.98
C LEU A 59 11.79 5.60 -11.77
N GLU A 60 11.41 6.13 -10.60
CA GLU A 60 11.42 5.39 -9.35
C GLU A 60 10.13 5.62 -8.57
N ILE A 61 9.67 4.56 -7.89
CA ILE A 61 8.74 4.65 -6.78
C ILE A 61 9.58 4.51 -5.52
N LYS A 62 9.33 5.32 -4.50
CA LYS A 62 10.14 5.38 -3.29
C LYS A 62 9.48 4.66 -2.12
N GLN A 63 10.33 4.10 -1.26
CA GLN A 63 9.99 3.54 0.04
C GLN A 63 10.48 4.50 1.12
N ILE A 64 9.69 4.72 2.16
CA ILE A 64 10.11 5.56 3.30
C ILE A 64 10.50 4.68 4.49
N PRO A 65 11.72 4.81 5.05
CA PRO A 65 12.09 4.13 6.30
C PRO A 65 11.29 4.67 7.49
N GLU A 66 11.04 3.83 8.48
CA GLU A 66 10.26 4.21 9.67
C GLU A 66 10.88 5.39 10.43
N GLU A 67 12.20 5.44 10.55
CA GLU A 67 12.92 6.52 11.24
C GLU A 67 12.77 7.85 10.49
N THR A 68 12.61 7.78 9.16
CA THR A 68 12.36 8.98 8.34
C THR A 68 10.93 9.50 8.54
N VAL A 69 9.96 8.62 8.79
CA VAL A 69 8.60 9.03 9.14
C VAL A 69 8.61 9.73 10.50
N ASP A 70 9.33 9.16 11.48
CA ASP A 70 9.48 9.72 12.82
C ASP A 70 10.16 11.10 12.77
N ASP A 71 11.29 11.22 12.05
CA ASP A 71 12.00 12.50 11.85
C ASP A 71 11.11 13.58 11.23
N LEU A 72 10.26 13.22 10.25
CA LEU A 72 9.33 14.15 9.62
C LEU A 72 8.30 14.67 10.62
N TYR A 73 7.77 13.77 11.45
CA TYR A 73 6.76 14.11 12.44
C TYR A 73 7.35 14.98 13.55
N GLU A 74 8.49 14.61 14.11
CA GLU A 74 9.22 15.42 15.09
C GLU A 74 9.51 16.82 14.55
N ALA A 75 10.01 16.92 13.32
CA ALA A 75 10.28 18.21 12.68
C ALA A 75 8.99 19.05 12.48
N ARG A 76 7.84 18.42 12.27
CA ARG A 76 6.55 19.12 12.17
C ARG A 76 6.07 19.62 13.53
N LEU A 77 6.20 18.82 14.58
CA LEU A 77 5.85 19.20 15.95
C LEU A 77 6.75 20.34 16.44
N GLU A 78 8.06 20.28 16.17
CA GLU A 78 8.97 21.37 16.49
C GLU A 78 8.60 22.68 15.80
N LYS A 79 8.17 22.63 14.53
CA LYS A 79 7.70 23.82 13.81
C LYS A 79 6.43 24.41 14.42
N GLU A 80 5.54 23.59 14.95
CA GLU A 80 4.36 24.07 15.68
C GLU A 80 4.79 24.83 16.93
N LEU A 81 5.65 24.22 17.75
CA LEU A 81 6.12 24.79 19.02
C LEU A 81 6.95 26.08 18.82
N LYS A 82 7.83 26.12 17.82
CA LYS A 82 8.78 27.24 17.61
C LYS A 82 8.20 28.38 16.77
N ASN A 83 7.42 28.07 15.74
CA ASN A 83 6.99 29.06 14.74
C ASN A 83 5.51 29.43 14.85
N GLY A 84 4.77 28.86 15.81
CA GLY A 84 3.32 29.08 15.95
C GLY A 84 2.51 28.53 14.76
N GLN A 85 3.07 27.61 13.97
CA GLN A 85 2.37 26.94 12.87
C GLN A 85 1.45 25.85 13.42
N VAL A 86 0.32 26.28 13.97
CA VAL A 86 -0.70 25.43 14.60
C VAL A 86 -1.11 24.31 13.64
N ILE A 87 -1.16 23.07 14.14
CA ILE A 87 -1.72 21.94 13.39
C ILE A 87 -3.25 22.04 13.45
N GLU A 88 -3.87 22.23 12.28
CA GLU A 88 -5.34 22.16 12.15
C GLU A 88 -5.82 20.70 12.13
N TRP A 89 -5.85 20.05 13.29
CA TRP A 89 -6.22 18.64 13.44
C TRP A 89 -7.61 18.27 12.88
N SER A 90 -8.52 19.24 12.78
CA SER A 90 -9.82 19.06 12.14
C SER A 90 -9.75 18.71 10.65
N LYS A 91 -8.59 18.90 10.00
CA LYS A 91 -8.32 18.56 8.60
C LYS A 91 -7.74 17.16 8.40
N PHE A 92 -7.60 16.38 9.48
CA PHE A 92 -7.11 15.01 9.46
C PHE A 92 -8.15 14.07 10.05
N ALA A 93 -8.21 12.85 9.51
CA ALA A 93 -9.13 11.84 10.00
C ALA A 93 -8.59 10.42 9.91
N TYR A 94 -8.89 9.61 10.92
CA TYR A 94 -8.94 8.16 10.80
C TYR A 94 -10.29 7.74 10.26
N VAL A 95 -10.31 6.78 9.34
CA VAL A 95 -11.55 6.34 8.68
C VAL A 95 -11.66 4.82 8.76
N ASN A 96 -12.76 4.34 9.35
CA ASN A 96 -13.24 2.97 9.21
C ASN A 96 -14.51 2.94 8.36
N TYR A 97 -14.78 1.81 7.71
CA TYR A 97 -16.04 1.59 6.98
C TYR A 97 -16.67 0.28 7.44
N VAL A 98 -17.98 0.27 7.63
CA VAL A 98 -18.71 -0.83 8.24
C VAL A 98 -19.91 -1.17 7.38
N THR A 99 -19.83 -2.32 6.72
CA THR A 99 -20.93 -2.96 5.98
C THR A 99 -21.43 -4.25 6.67
N ASP A 100 -20.72 -4.71 7.70
CA ASP A 100 -21.07 -5.84 8.55
C ASP A 100 -21.11 -5.39 10.02
N VAL A 101 -22.12 -5.83 10.77
CA VAL A 101 -22.28 -5.53 12.20
C VAL A 101 -21.08 -5.99 13.03
N ASP A 102 -20.42 -7.08 12.65
CA ASP A 102 -19.28 -7.63 13.39
C ASP A 102 -18.08 -6.66 13.42
N TYR A 103 -17.98 -5.75 12.44
CA TYR A 103 -16.93 -4.74 12.35
C TYR A 103 -17.15 -3.53 13.28
N LEU A 104 -18.36 -3.33 13.84
CA LEU A 104 -18.63 -2.21 14.74
C LEU A 104 -17.86 -2.33 16.05
N CYS A 105 -17.77 -3.54 16.61
CA CYS A 105 -17.02 -3.75 17.84
C CYS A 105 -15.55 -3.37 17.64
N ASN A 106 -14.92 -3.81 16.54
CA ASN A 106 -13.53 -3.45 16.32
C ASN A 106 -13.33 -1.97 15.95
N THR A 107 -14.31 -1.33 15.33
CA THR A 107 -14.33 0.15 15.18
C THR A 107 -14.28 0.83 16.55
N LEU A 108 -15.13 0.39 17.49
CA LEU A 108 -15.17 0.91 18.85
C LEU A 108 -13.81 0.77 19.54
N ILE A 109 -13.17 -0.40 19.45
CA ILE A 109 -11.83 -0.64 20.01
C ILE A 109 -10.81 0.34 19.41
N ILE A 110 -10.70 0.40 18.08
CA ILE A 110 -9.72 1.24 17.39
C ILE A 110 -9.93 2.72 17.73
N PHE A 111 -11.17 3.21 17.71
CA PHE A 111 -11.47 4.62 18.01
C PHE A 111 -11.20 4.95 19.48
N ASN A 112 -11.56 4.05 20.39
CA ASN A 112 -11.29 4.22 21.81
C ASN A 112 -9.78 4.27 22.06
N ASP A 113 -9.00 3.36 21.48
CA ASP A 113 -7.54 3.35 21.66
C ASP A 113 -6.88 4.59 21.06
N LEU A 114 -7.29 5.01 19.85
CA LEU A 114 -6.82 6.24 19.23
C LEU A 114 -7.05 7.46 20.13
N LYS A 115 -8.22 7.55 20.77
CA LYS A 115 -8.58 8.67 21.62
C LYS A 115 -7.94 8.59 23.01
N GLU A 116 -8.20 7.52 23.73
CA GLU A 116 -7.91 7.39 25.17
C GLU A 116 -6.49 6.94 25.43
N GLN A 117 -5.96 6.01 24.62
CA GLN A 117 -4.61 5.47 24.83
C GLN A 117 -3.54 6.27 24.09
N PHE A 118 -3.83 6.66 22.85
CA PHE A 118 -2.84 7.27 21.95
C PHE A 118 -3.00 8.79 21.79
N GLY A 119 -4.11 9.35 22.26
CA GLY A 119 -4.30 10.80 22.34
C GLY A 119 -4.35 11.53 20.99
N THR A 120 -4.80 10.86 19.91
CA THR A 120 -4.93 11.55 18.62
C THR A 120 -5.92 12.70 18.72
N LYS A 121 -5.63 13.77 17.98
CA LYS A 121 -6.50 14.94 17.82
C LYS A 121 -7.25 14.94 16.49
N ALA A 122 -6.94 14.01 15.58
CA ALA A 122 -7.61 13.86 14.30
C ALA A 122 -9.07 13.38 14.48
N LYS A 123 -9.94 13.67 13.52
CA LYS A 123 -11.32 13.17 13.56
C LYS A 123 -11.35 11.64 13.46
N LEU A 124 -12.35 11.03 14.09
CA LEU A 124 -12.59 9.59 14.04
C LEU A 124 -13.87 9.36 13.23
N VAL A 125 -13.73 8.98 11.97
CA VAL A 125 -14.83 8.95 11.00
C VAL A 125 -15.28 7.51 10.75
N LEU A 126 -16.51 7.21 11.15
CA LEU A 126 -17.16 5.93 10.85
C LEU A 126 -18.09 6.11 9.65
N LEU A 127 -17.79 5.42 8.54
CA LEU A 127 -18.72 5.24 7.43
C LEU A 127 -19.54 3.98 7.68
N ILE A 128 -20.83 4.09 7.98
CA ILE A 128 -21.71 2.95 8.25
C ILE A 128 -22.79 2.80 7.18
N SER A 129 -22.95 1.57 6.68
CA SER A 129 -24.02 1.24 5.74
C SER A 129 -25.40 1.53 6.33
N ARG A 130 -26.27 2.18 5.54
CA ARG A 130 -27.68 2.37 5.89
C ARG A 130 -28.40 1.04 6.08
N ASP A 131 -28.00 0.01 5.35
CA ASP A 131 -28.66 -1.31 5.36
C ASP A 131 -28.57 -1.97 6.73
N LEU A 132 -27.49 -1.70 7.49
CA LEU A 132 -27.31 -2.17 8.87
C LEU A 132 -28.29 -1.52 9.86
N LEU A 133 -28.83 -0.35 9.53
CA LEU A 133 -29.74 0.42 10.40
C LEU A 133 -31.21 0.21 10.07
N ASP A 134 -31.53 -0.49 8.97
CA ASP A 134 -32.91 -0.80 8.63
C ASP A 134 -33.45 -1.89 9.56
N SER A 135 -34.37 -1.48 10.44
CA SER A 135 -35.03 -2.33 11.43
C SER A 135 -35.83 -3.48 10.82
N ASN A 136 -36.18 -3.43 9.54
CA ASN A 136 -36.88 -4.53 8.87
C ASN A 136 -35.95 -5.70 8.52
N THR A 137 -34.63 -5.48 8.56
CA THR A 137 -33.60 -6.44 8.13
C THR A 137 -32.67 -6.85 9.26
N SER A 138 -32.43 -5.99 10.26
CA SER A 138 -31.43 -6.24 11.30
C SER A 138 -32.02 -6.90 12.56
N SER A 139 -31.76 -8.20 12.78
CA SER A 139 -32.04 -8.89 14.05
C SER A 139 -31.25 -8.31 15.24
N ASN A 140 -30.22 -7.51 14.96
CA ASN A 140 -29.25 -6.98 15.93
C ASN A 140 -29.41 -5.47 16.17
N ALA A 141 -30.58 -4.88 15.88
CA ALA A 141 -30.79 -3.43 15.93
C ALA A 141 -30.42 -2.79 17.28
N GLU A 142 -30.75 -3.45 18.40
CA GLU A 142 -30.40 -2.98 19.74
C GLU A 142 -28.88 -2.98 19.97
N TYR A 143 -28.21 -4.07 19.58
CA TYR A 143 -26.74 -4.19 19.67
C TYR A 143 -26.04 -3.13 18.81
N ILE A 144 -26.51 -2.88 17.59
CA ILE A 144 -25.98 -1.84 16.71
C ILE A 144 -26.14 -0.46 17.35
N ARG A 145 -27.33 -0.14 17.88
CA ARG A 145 -27.59 1.14 18.57
C ARG A 145 -26.70 1.31 19.80
N LEU A 146 -26.49 0.24 20.58
CA LEU A 146 -25.60 0.24 21.73
C LEU A 146 -24.16 0.57 21.31
N LEU A 147 -23.62 -0.14 20.32
CA LEU A 147 -22.25 0.09 19.84
C LEU A 147 -22.08 1.49 19.24
N LEU A 148 -23.04 1.97 18.46
CA LEU A 148 -22.99 3.33 17.92
C LEU A 148 -23.06 4.39 19.02
N GLY A 149 -23.88 4.16 20.06
CA GLY A 149 -23.91 5.01 21.25
C GLY A 149 -22.56 5.05 21.96
N LYS A 150 -21.92 3.89 22.17
CA LYS A 150 -20.57 3.80 22.74
C LYS A 150 -19.53 4.52 21.87
N ILE A 151 -19.57 4.32 20.55
CA ILE A 151 -18.66 4.98 19.60
C ILE A 151 -18.82 6.49 19.66
N GLN A 152 -20.06 7.01 19.60
CA GLN A 152 -20.32 8.44 19.66
C GLN A 152 -19.90 9.06 21.01
N ALA A 153 -20.04 8.29 22.11
CA ALA A 153 -19.71 8.72 23.46
C ALA A 153 -18.19 8.78 23.74
N ILE A 154 -17.33 8.22 22.87
CA ILE A 154 -15.86 8.37 22.99
C ILE A 154 -15.49 9.85 23.04
N ASP A 155 -15.99 10.64 22.08
CA ASP A 155 -15.88 12.09 22.06
C ASP A 155 -16.86 12.64 21.02
N GLU A 156 -17.93 13.28 21.49
CA GLU A 156 -19.00 13.79 20.61
C GLU A 156 -18.51 14.81 19.59
N SER A 157 -17.39 15.50 19.88
CA SER A 157 -16.82 16.50 18.99
C SER A 157 -15.87 15.91 17.96
N GLN A 158 -15.15 14.83 18.30
CA GLN A 158 -14.12 14.22 17.47
C GLN A 158 -14.65 13.08 16.59
N VAL A 159 -15.67 12.35 17.08
CA VAL A 159 -16.30 11.24 16.36
C VAL A 159 -17.33 11.76 15.36
N VAL A 160 -17.24 11.27 14.12
CA VAL A 160 -18.15 11.63 13.02
C VAL A 160 -18.72 10.34 12.41
N ILE A 161 -19.99 10.08 12.67
CA ILE A 161 -20.70 8.93 12.09
C ILE A 161 -21.43 9.39 10.82
N LYS A 162 -21.16 8.73 9.70
CA LYS A 162 -21.76 9.04 8.40
C LYS A 162 -22.48 7.82 7.84
N LEU A 163 -23.73 8.02 7.45
CA LEU A 163 -24.50 7.01 6.74
C LEU A 163 -24.10 7.00 5.27
N ILE A 164 -23.79 5.80 4.75
CA ILE A 164 -23.39 5.59 3.37
C ILE A 164 -24.27 4.55 2.69
N ASP A 165 -24.33 4.64 1.36
CA ASP A 165 -24.99 3.64 0.52
C ASP A 165 -23.95 2.65 0.00
N ASN A 166 -24.26 1.36 0.07
CA ASN A 166 -23.37 0.29 -0.33
C ASN A 166 -23.12 0.30 -1.86
N ILE A 167 -21.87 0.08 -2.27
CA ILE A 167 -21.51 -0.16 -3.67
C ILE A 167 -21.55 -1.67 -3.91
N VAL A 168 -22.76 -2.16 -4.21
CA VAL A 168 -23.03 -3.59 -4.39
C VAL A 168 -22.72 -4.05 -5.81
N LYS A 169 -22.03 -5.17 -5.96
CA LYS A 169 -21.89 -5.88 -7.24
C LYS A 169 -23.14 -6.73 -7.53
N PRO A 170 -24.02 -6.37 -8.49
CA PRO A 170 -25.37 -6.93 -8.60
C PRO A 170 -25.48 -8.44 -8.88
N LYS A 171 -24.40 -9.06 -9.37
CA LYS A 171 -24.36 -10.49 -9.76
C LYS A 171 -23.39 -11.30 -8.91
N ASP A 172 -22.91 -10.71 -7.82
CA ASP A 172 -21.94 -11.32 -6.92
C ASP A 172 -22.65 -11.77 -5.65
N THR A 173 -22.60 -13.07 -5.38
CA THR A 173 -23.20 -13.70 -4.20
C THR A 173 -22.15 -14.07 -3.16
N THR A 174 -20.90 -13.65 -3.35
CA THR A 174 -19.83 -13.85 -2.36
C THR A 174 -19.97 -12.84 -1.21
N PRO A 175 -19.35 -13.09 -0.05
CA PRO A 175 -19.27 -12.11 1.03
C PRO A 175 -18.57 -10.79 0.65
N TRP A 176 -17.92 -10.74 -0.51
CA TRP A 176 -17.14 -9.60 -0.99
C TRP A 176 -17.93 -8.72 -1.97
N ASN A 177 -19.22 -8.99 -2.20
CA ASN A 177 -20.07 -8.26 -3.14
C ASN A 177 -20.17 -6.75 -2.82
N GLU A 178 -19.95 -6.37 -1.56
CA GLU A 178 -19.95 -4.99 -1.05
C GLU A 178 -18.54 -4.42 -0.79
N SER A 179 -17.47 -5.17 -1.10
CA SER A 179 -16.09 -4.74 -0.89
C SER A 179 -15.76 -3.38 -1.54
N LEU A 180 -16.42 -3.04 -2.65
CA LEU A 180 -16.22 -1.78 -3.36
C LEU A 180 -16.70 -0.56 -2.56
N THR A 181 -17.54 -0.74 -1.54
CA THR A 181 -17.98 0.33 -0.63
C THR A 181 -16.79 1.02 0.06
N LYS A 182 -15.66 0.31 0.23
CA LYS A 182 -14.39 0.86 0.72
C LYS A 182 -13.94 2.11 -0.04
N LEU A 183 -14.28 2.22 -1.33
CA LEU A 183 -13.87 3.36 -2.17
C LEU A 183 -14.49 4.69 -1.75
N LEU A 184 -15.54 4.69 -0.92
CA LEU A 184 -16.10 5.90 -0.33
C LEU A 184 -15.13 6.62 0.62
N VAL A 185 -14.06 5.96 1.06
CA VAL A 185 -12.93 6.59 1.77
C VAL A 185 -12.29 7.70 0.92
N PHE A 186 -12.24 7.55 -0.41
CA PHE A 186 -11.71 8.57 -1.30
C PHE A 186 -12.62 9.80 -1.44
N ASN A 187 -13.86 9.71 -0.96
CA ASN A 187 -14.85 10.80 -1.00
C ASN A 187 -14.80 11.71 0.25
N GLN A 188 -13.90 11.47 1.20
CA GLN A 188 -13.80 12.27 2.44
C GLN A 188 -13.03 13.59 2.20
N THR A 189 -13.52 14.38 1.24
CA THR A 189 -12.86 15.56 0.64
C THR A 189 -12.82 16.79 1.55
N GLU A 190 -13.50 16.77 2.69
CA GLU A 190 -13.37 17.81 3.71
C GLU A 190 -12.05 17.75 4.49
N PHE A 191 -11.34 16.62 4.40
CA PHE A 191 -10.04 16.39 5.03
C PHE A 191 -8.90 16.56 4.02
N ASN A 192 -7.79 17.11 4.48
CA ASN A 192 -6.57 17.22 3.67
C ASN A 192 -5.86 15.88 3.52
N ARG A 193 -5.99 15.01 4.53
CA ARG A 193 -5.44 13.66 4.54
C ARG A 193 -6.22 12.76 5.48
N VAL A 194 -6.48 11.54 5.03
CA VAL A 194 -7.16 10.49 5.78
C VAL A 194 -6.27 9.27 5.91
N ILE A 195 -6.32 8.62 7.07
CA ILE A 195 -5.73 7.30 7.31
C ILE A 195 -6.88 6.31 7.39
N TYR A 196 -7.03 5.52 6.35
CA TYR A 196 -7.94 4.40 6.34
C TYR A 196 -7.33 3.21 7.08
N LEU A 197 -8.14 2.58 7.94
CA LEU A 197 -7.81 1.35 8.64
C LEU A 197 -8.88 0.30 8.34
N ASP A 198 -8.46 -0.89 7.91
CA ASP A 198 -9.35 -2.05 7.86
C ASP A 198 -9.81 -2.39 9.28
N ASN A 199 -11.06 -2.82 9.39
CA ASN A 199 -11.66 -3.28 10.63
C ASN A 199 -11.14 -4.65 11.09
N ASP A 200 -10.27 -5.30 10.32
CA ASP A 200 -9.72 -6.62 10.62
C ASP A 200 -8.33 -6.50 11.25
N ALA A 201 -8.15 -5.63 12.23
CA ALA A 201 -6.81 -5.34 12.76
C ALA A 201 -6.82 -4.91 14.23
N ILE A 202 -5.65 -4.99 14.85
CA ILE A 202 -5.36 -4.42 16.16
C ILE A 202 -4.41 -3.24 15.99
N LEU A 203 -4.74 -2.13 16.65
CA LEU A 203 -3.92 -0.93 16.69
C LEU A 203 -3.10 -0.94 17.99
N ARG A 204 -1.81 -0.60 17.90
CA ARG A 204 -0.87 -0.64 19.04
C ARG A 204 -0.23 0.70 19.37
N SER A 205 -0.40 1.70 18.51
CA SER A 205 0.09 3.07 18.73
C SER A 205 -0.67 4.05 17.85
N SER A 206 -0.47 5.36 18.08
CA SER A 206 -0.89 6.39 17.13
C SER A 206 -0.17 6.22 15.79
N LEU A 207 -0.87 6.58 14.72
CA LEU A 207 -0.34 6.72 13.36
C LEU A 207 -0.29 8.18 12.90
N ASP A 208 -0.39 9.14 13.83
CA ASP A 208 -0.51 10.56 13.53
C ASP A 208 0.64 11.07 12.67
N GLU A 209 1.83 10.47 12.77
CA GLU A 209 2.98 10.79 11.95
C GLU A 209 2.69 10.68 10.44
N LEU A 210 1.77 9.78 10.05
CA LEU A 210 1.41 9.58 8.64
C LEU A 210 0.58 10.74 8.09
N PHE A 211 -0.06 11.56 8.94
CA PHE A 211 -0.70 12.80 8.49
C PHE A 211 0.29 13.83 7.98
N PHE A 212 1.58 13.68 8.28
CA PHE A 212 2.64 14.65 7.96
C PHE A 212 3.67 14.14 6.95
N LEU A 213 3.34 13.08 6.21
CA LEU A 213 4.05 12.73 4.98
C LEU A 213 4.08 13.95 4.03
N PRO A 214 5.06 14.05 3.10
CA PRO A 214 5.14 15.22 2.23
C PRO A 214 3.85 15.48 1.44
N ASP A 215 3.41 16.74 1.34
CA ASP A 215 2.08 17.12 0.79
C ASP A 215 1.83 16.73 -0.68
N TYR A 216 2.92 16.52 -1.43
CA TYR A 216 2.86 16.04 -2.80
C TYR A 216 2.49 14.56 -2.90
N ILE A 217 2.67 13.77 -1.82
CA ILE A 217 2.21 12.39 -1.75
C ILE A 217 0.70 12.38 -1.54
N LYS A 218 -0.02 11.83 -2.51
CA LYS A 218 -1.49 11.72 -2.54
C LYS A 218 -1.99 10.34 -2.12
N PHE A 219 -1.14 9.33 -2.24
CA PHE A 219 -1.44 7.97 -1.80
C PHE A 219 -0.19 7.32 -1.22
N ALA A 220 -0.30 6.74 -0.03
CA ALA A 220 0.73 5.90 0.54
C ALA A 220 0.13 4.68 1.22
N ALA A 221 0.75 3.52 1.03
CA ALA A 221 0.30 2.28 1.65
C ALA A 221 1.47 1.29 1.76
N PRO A 222 1.37 0.30 2.67
CA PRO A 222 2.25 -0.86 2.66
C PRO A 222 2.12 -1.67 1.35
N LEU A 223 3.10 -2.53 1.07
CA LEU A 223 3.03 -3.46 -0.06
C LEU A 223 2.67 -4.87 0.40
N THR A 224 2.16 -5.68 -0.53
CA THR A 224 1.82 -7.10 -0.30
C THR A 224 3.05 -8.00 -0.23
N TYR A 225 3.90 -7.79 0.78
CA TYR A 225 5.19 -8.48 0.94
C TYR A 225 5.05 -10.01 1.04
N TRP A 226 3.92 -10.52 1.55
CA TRP A 226 3.63 -11.95 1.68
C TRP A 226 3.53 -12.71 0.34
N THR A 227 3.56 -11.99 -0.78
CA THR A 227 3.65 -12.57 -2.14
C THR A 227 5.09 -12.83 -2.61
N LEU A 228 6.08 -12.35 -1.84
CA LEU A 228 7.50 -12.48 -2.16
C LEU A 228 8.12 -13.74 -1.56
N SER A 229 9.25 -14.16 -2.15
CA SER A 229 10.12 -15.19 -1.60
C SER A 229 11.52 -14.62 -1.29
N ASP A 230 12.33 -15.37 -0.55
CA ASP A 230 13.73 -14.98 -0.28
C ASP A 230 14.53 -14.77 -1.58
N GLN A 231 14.24 -15.54 -2.63
CA GLN A 231 14.86 -15.36 -3.94
C GLN A 231 14.55 -13.99 -4.55
N ASP A 232 13.35 -13.46 -4.33
CA ASP A 232 12.97 -12.13 -4.79
C ASP A 232 13.74 -11.04 -4.04
N LEU A 233 13.99 -11.22 -2.74
CA LEU A 233 14.83 -10.32 -1.96
C LEU A 233 16.29 -10.35 -2.41
N GLU A 234 16.87 -11.53 -2.61
CA GLU A 234 18.24 -11.67 -3.09
C GLU A 234 18.44 -11.01 -4.46
N LYS A 235 17.48 -11.20 -5.37
CA LYS A 235 17.47 -10.51 -6.67
C LYS A 235 17.39 -8.99 -6.50
N SER A 236 16.60 -8.52 -5.54
CA SER A 236 16.45 -7.10 -5.22
C SER A 236 17.74 -6.50 -4.65
N TYR A 237 18.42 -7.18 -3.72
CA TYR A 237 19.71 -6.76 -3.20
C TYR A 237 20.77 -6.68 -4.29
N HIS A 238 20.82 -7.69 -5.16
CA HIS A 238 21.75 -7.70 -6.28
C HIS A 238 21.48 -6.55 -7.26
N GLU A 239 20.21 -6.24 -7.53
CA GLU A 239 19.80 -5.08 -8.32
C GLU A 239 20.30 -3.76 -7.74
N ILE A 240 19.99 -3.48 -6.47
CA ILE A 240 20.38 -2.22 -5.82
C ILE A 240 21.91 -2.08 -5.77
N LYS A 241 22.59 -3.14 -5.30
CA LYS A 241 24.05 -3.12 -5.09
C LYS A 241 24.83 -3.06 -6.39
N HIS A 242 24.53 -3.92 -7.36
CA HIS A 242 25.38 -4.11 -8.53
C HIS A 242 24.87 -3.36 -9.77
N ARG A 243 23.54 -3.33 -9.99
CA ARG A 243 22.96 -2.72 -11.19
C ARG A 243 22.81 -1.22 -11.03
N GLU A 244 22.21 -0.78 -9.93
CA GLU A 244 22.00 0.64 -9.64
C GLU A 244 23.22 1.28 -8.93
N LYS A 245 24.17 0.47 -8.45
CA LYS A 245 25.40 0.89 -7.75
C LYS A 245 25.09 1.80 -6.56
N GLN A 246 24.07 1.42 -5.80
CA GLN A 246 23.60 2.14 -4.64
C GLN A 246 23.99 1.38 -3.36
N PRO A 247 24.23 2.09 -2.24
CA PRO A 247 24.42 1.42 -0.96
C PRO A 247 23.13 0.66 -0.60
N ILE A 248 23.31 -0.54 -0.04
CA ILE A 248 22.20 -1.34 0.49
C ILE A 248 21.97 -1.11 1.99
N ASN A 249 22.95 -0.53 2.70
CA ASN A 249 22.80 -0.21 4.11
C ASN A 249 21.78 0.93 4.28
N LEU A 250 20.65 0.64 4.90
CA LEU A 250 19.58 1.59 5.18
C LEU A 250 20.06 2.78 6.01
N GLY A 251 20.99 2.55 6.93
CA GLY A 251 21.63 3.58 7.74
C GLY A 251 22.33 4.68 6.92
N SER A 252 22.77 4.38 5.70
CA SER A 252 23.35 5.38 4.80
C SER A 252 22.31 6.38 4.26
N TYR A 253 21.06 5.94 4.14
CA TYR A 253 19.94 6.77 3.70
C TYR A 253 19.39 7.58 4.86
N THR A 254 19.07 6.94 5.99
CA THR A 254 18.48 7.61 7.16
C THR A 254 19.37 8.74 7.66
N LYS A 255 20.70 8.54 7.78
CA LYS A 255 21.67 9.61 8.13
C LYS A 255 21.56 10.85 7.23
N ILE A 256 21.36 10.65 5.91
CA ILE A 256 21.20 11.77 4.95
C ILE A 256 19.82 12.41 5.11
N LEU A 257 18.77 11.59 5.24
CA LEU A 257 17.38 12.03 5.34
C LEU A 257 17.17 12.88 6.60
N THR A 258 17.63 12.43 7.77
CA THR A 258 17.58 13.20 9.02
C THR A 258 18.21 14.58 8.86
N LYS A 259 19.39 14.65 8.24
CA LYS A 259 20.08 15.92 7.98
C LYS A 259 19.29 16.84 7.05
N ARG A 260 18.63 16.29 6.03
CA ARG A 260 17.81 17.07 5.08
C ARG A 260 16.52 17.56 5.72
N ILE A 261 15.85 16.72 6.51
CA ILE A 261 14.63 17.08 7.25
C ILE A 261 14.90 18.25 8.21
N ARG A 262 15.98 18.16 9.01
CA ARG A 262 16.41 19.25 9.91
C ARG A 262 16.69 20.57 9.19
N LYS A 263 17.10 20.51 7.92
CA LYS A 263 17.36 21.69 7.07
C LYS A 263 16.14 22.14 6.26
N GLY A 264 14.98 21.48 6.40
CA GLY A 264 13.80 21.76 5.58
C GLY A 264 13.99 21.45 4.09
N GLN A 265 14.91 20.54 3.76
CA GLN A 265 15.21 20.16 2.37
C GLN A 265 14.34 18.99 1.92
N MET A 266 14.05 18.93 0.61
CA MET A 266 13.29 17.81 0.03
C MET A 266 14.01 16.48 0.22
N ILE A 267 13.23 15.43 0.49
CA ILE A 267 13.76 14.09 0.82
C ILE A 267 13.56 13.04 -0.27
N TYR A 268 12.60 13.20 -1.18
CA TYR A 268 12.14 12.10 -2.05
C TYR A 268 13.25 11.49 -2.92
N ASN A 269 14.10 12.32 -3.54
CA ASN A 269 15.21 11.84 -4.38
C ASN A 269 16.31 11.12 -3.56
N HIS A 270 16.27 11.22 -2.24
CA HIS A 270 17.17 10.57 -1.30
C HIS A 270 16.54 9.39 -0.59
N LEU A 271 15.25 9.11 -0.82
CA LEU A 271 14.61 7.92 -0.30
C LEU A 271 15.11 6.65 -1.02
N PRO A 272 15.13 5.50 -0.32
CA PRO A 272 15.29 4.18 -0.93
C PRO A 272 14.31 3.97 -2.10
N SER A 273 14.79 3.40 -3.20
CA SER A 273 13.98 3.07 -4.37
C SER A 273 13.34 1.70 -4.21
N LEU A 274 12.06 1.54 -4.58
CA LEU A 274 11.48 0.21 -4.72
C LEU A 274 12.17 -0.52 -5.89
N PRO A 275 12.79 -1.70 -5.67
CA PRO A 275 13.45 -2.45 -6.72
C PRO A 275 12.50 -2.76 -7.88
N HIS A 276 12.93 -2.41 -9.10
CA HIS A 276 12.15 -2.56 -10.33
C HIS A 276 11.81 -4.01 -10.61
N SER A 277 12.70 -4.95 -10.26
CA SER A 277 12.47 -6.38 -10.44
C SER A 277 11.25 -6.94 -9.67
N LEU A 278 10.71 -6.20 -8.70
CA LEU A 278 9.56 -6.64 -7.90
C LEU A 278 8.20 -6.29 -8.52
N TYR A 279 8.16 -5.29 -9.42
CA TYR A 279 6.91 -4.81 -10.01
C TYR A 279 6.94 -4.61 -11.54
N LEU A 280 8.11 -4.69 -12.16
CA LEU A 280 8.28 -4.71 -13.62
C LEU A 280 8.54 -6.14 -14.11
N ASN A 281 8.13 -6.41 -15.35
CA ASN A 281 8.21 -7.76 -15.93
C ASN A 281 9.55 -8.04 -16.60
N SER A 282 10.24 -7.00 -17.04
CA SER A 282 11.52 -7.10 -17.71
C SER A 282 12.61 -6.43 -16.88
N ASN A 283 13.85 -6.86 -17.10
CA ASN A 283 15.02 -6.16 -16.54
C ASN A 283 15.25 -4.79 -17.21
N ASN A 284 14.41 -4.41 -18.20
CA ASN A 284 14.53 -3.18 -18.96
C ASN A 284 13.26 -2.31 -18.84
N ILE A 285 13.37 -1.23 -18.05
CA ILE A 285 12.30 -0.25 -17.85
C ILE A 285 11.76 0.29 -19.19
N ALA A 286 12.62 0.51 -20.20
CA ALA A 286 12.18 0.97 -21.52
C ALA A 286 11.22 0.00 -22.20
N GLN A 287 11.50 -1.31 -22.08
CA GLN A 287 10.66 -2.36 -22.63
C GLN A 287 9.29 -2.38 -21.92
N ASP A 288 9.27 -2.26 -20.60
CA ASP A 288 8.03 -2.21 -19.83
C ASP A 288 7.21 -0.94 -20.12
N ILE A 289 7.87 0.21 -20.27
CA ILE A 289 7.24 1.47 -20.68
C ILE A 289 6.62 1.33 -22.07
N ILE A 290 7.35 0.83 -23.05
CA ILE A 290 6.84 0.67 -24.42
C ILE A 290 5.71 -0.36 -24.45
N SER A 291 5.81 -1.46 -23.71
CA SER A 291 4.72 -2.45 -23.64
C SER A 291 3.42 -1.84 -23.11
N SER A 292 3.51 -0.92 -22.14
CA SER A 292 2.37 -0.22 -21.54
C SER A 292 1.70 0.81 -22.47
N THR A 293 2.38 1.22 -23.55
CA THR A 293 1.84 2.16 -24.56
C THR A 293 0.96 1.48 -25.62
N SER A 294 1.03 0.15 -25.75
CA SER A 294 0.54 -0.61 -26.92
C SER A 294 -0.99 -0.68 -27.05
N SER A 295 -1.75 -0.13 -26.10
CA SER A 295 -3.21 -0.23 -26.00
C SER A 295 -3.99 0.66 -26.98
N VAL A 296 -3.33 1.31 -27.96
CA VAL A 296 -3.99 2.20 -28.93
C VAL A 296 -4.54 1.45 -30.16
N SER A 297 -4.32 0.14 -30.31
CA SER A 297 -4.96 -0.66 -31.38
C SER A 297 -5.26 -2.11 -30.95
N PRO A 298 -6.56 -2.51 -30.86
CA PRO A 298 -6.97 -3.88 -30.52
C PRO A 298 -6.52 -4.97 -31.51
N LEU A 299 -6.17 -4.59 -32.75
CA LEU A 299 -5.76 -5.53 -33.80
C LEU A 299 -4.37 -6.15 -33.61
N PHE A 300 -3.55 -5.64 -32.68
CA PHE A 300 -2.12 -5.98 -32.60
C PHE A 300 -1.66 -6.42 -31.20
N ASP A 301 -2.59 -6.86 -30.35
CA ASP A 301 -2.30 -7.39 -29.01
C ASP A 301 -1.89 -8.87 -29.07
N PHE A 302 -0.81 -9.16 -29.79
CA PHE A 302 -0.28 -10.53 -29.89
C PHE A 302 0.73 -10.80 -28.76
N ARG A 303 0.26 -11.56 -27.76
CA ARG A 303 1.05 -12.30 -26.76
C ARG A 303 2.09 -11.46 -25.99
N GLY A 304 1.61 -10.57 -25.13
CA GLY A 304 2.24 -10.35 -23.85
C GLY A 304 1.44 -11.12 -22.80
N SER A 305 1.89 -12.30 -22.38
CA SER A 305 1.31 -12.92 -21.19
C SER A 305 1.46 -11.92 -20.03
N GLY A 306 0.32 -11.47 -19.52
CA GLY A 306 0.20 -10.58 -18.38
C GLY A 306 0.72 -11.27 -17.13
N LYS A 307 2.03 -11.25 -16.93
CA LYS A 307 2.55 -11.33 -15.57
C LYS A 307 2.23 -9.99 -14.93
N VAL A 308 1.27 -9.99 -14.02
CA VAL A 308 1.06 -8.87 -13.11
C VAL A 308 2.34 -8.77 -12.25
N GLY A 309 2.84 -7.56 -12.02
CA GLY A 309 3.96 -7.37 -11.09
C GLY A 309 3.65 -8.06 -9.75
N LYS A 310 4.65 -8.65 -9.11
CA LYS A 310 4.44 -9.46 -7.90
C LYS A 310 3.87 -8.62 -6.77
N LEU A 311 4.35 -7.38 -6.65
CA LEU A 311 3.90 -6.45 -5.63
C LEU A 311 2.68 -5.63 -6.05
N LYS A 312 1.80 -5.44 -5.07
CA LYS A 312 0.65 -4.55 -5.07
C LYS A 312 0.68 -3.72 -3.78
N PHE A 313 0.04 -2.57 -3.77
CA PHE A 313 -0.29 -1.89 -2.52
C PHE A 313 -1.32 -2.72 -1.76
N ALA A 314 -1.10 -2.90 -0.46
CA ALA A 314 -2.10 -3.48 0.42
C ALA A 314 -3.25 -2.47 0.62
N SER A 315 -4.50 -2.97 0.69
CA SER A 315 -5.70 -2.15 0.92
C SER A 315 -6.23 -2.25 2.35
N ASN A 316 -5.42 -2.75 3.27
CA ASN A 316 -5.75 -2.84 4.71
C ASN A 316 -5.41 -1.54 5.47
N MET A 317 -4.36 -0.82 5.08
CA MET A 317 -4.09 0.52 5.58
C MET A 317 -3.68 1.43 4.41
N MET A 318 -4.32 2.60 4.32
CA MET A 318 -4.02 3.57 3.26
C MET A 318 -4.01 4.99 3.81
N VAL A 319 -2.99 5.75 3.44
CA VAL A 319 -2.92 7.19 3.65
C VAL A 319 -3.30 7.86 2.33
N ILE A 320 -4.39 8.61 2.35
CA ILE A 320 -5.00 9.18 1.14
C ILE A 320 -5.12 10.69 1.33
N ASN A 321 -4.83 11.46 0.28
CA ASN A 321 -5.27 12.85 0.16
C ASN A 321 -6.54 12.86 -0.70
N PRO A 322 -7.73 12.90 -0.09
CA PRO A 322 -8.98 12.83 -0.85
C PRO A 322 -9.13 14.05 -1.75
N SER A 323 -9.75 13.87 -2.91
CA SER A 323 -10.10 14.97 -3.79
C SER A 323 -11.32 14.60 -4.61
N LYS A 324 -12.13 15.60 -4.93
CA LYS A 324 -13.34 15.41 -5.73
C LYS A 324 -13.00 14.84 -7.10
N GLU A 325 -11.92 15.34 -7.72
CA GLU A 325 -11.46 14.92 -9.03
C GLU A 325 -11.12 13.42 -9.07
N VAL A 326 -10.40 12.92 -8.06
CA VAL A 326 -10.05 11.49 -7.97
C VAL A 326 -11.31 10.66 -7.71
N PHE A 327 -12.20 11.11 -6.83
CA PHE A 327 -13.43 10.36 -6.53
C PHE A 327 -14.39 10.31 -7.73
N ASP A 328 -14.53 11.40 -8.48
CA ASP A 328 -15.29 11.44 -9.73
C ASP A 328 -14.68 10.45 -10.75
N GLU A 329 -13.35 10.39 -10.90
CA GLU A 329 -12.70 9.39 -11.76
C GLU A 329 -12.96 7.95 -11.30
N ILE A 330 -12.98 7.71 -9.98
CA ILE A 330 -13.34 6.40 -9.43
C ILE A 330 -14.75 6.01 -9.87
N VAL A 331 -15.73 6.91 -9.69
CA VAL A 331 -17.14 6.64 -9.95
C VAL A 331 -17.44 6.52 -11.44
N GLU A 332 -16.95 7.45 -12.25
CA GLU A 332 -17.33 7.58 -13.66
C GLU A 332 -16.51 6.67 -14.58
N VAL A 333 -15.27 6.36 -14.22
CA VAL A 333 -14.33 5.66 -15.11
C VAL A 333 -13.93 4.29 -14.57
N THR A 334 -13.63 4.21 -13.28
CA THR A 334 -12.97 3.04 -12.72
C THR A 334 -13.97 1.96 -12.27
N LEU A 335 -14.97 2.33 -11.46
CA LEU A 335 -16.01 1.43 -10.97
C LEU A 335 -16.73 0.67 -12.11
N PRO A 336 -17.18 1.31 -13.21
CA PRO A 336 -17.89 0.62 -14.29
C PRO A 336 -17.11 -0.54 -14.93
N LYS A 337 -15.77 -0.52 -14.89
CA LYS A 337 -14.92 -1.58 -15.44
C LYS A 337 -14.94 -2.86 -14.61
N VAL A 338 -15.23 -2.73 -13.31
CA VAL A 338 -15.11 -3.81 -12.31
C VAL A 338 -16.47 -4.35 -11.85
N LEU A 339 -17.52 -3.52 -11.81
CA LEU A 339 -18.84 -3.89 -11.26
C LEU A 339 -19.42 -5.20 -11.83
N ASN A 340 -19.19 -5.49 -13.10
CA ASN A 340 -19.71 -6.69 -13.78
C ASN A 340 -18.71 -7.87 -13.84
N LYS A 341 -17.55 -7.77 -13.17
CA LYS A 341 -16.50 -8.80 -13.19
C LYS A 341 -16.59 -9.67 -11.94
N LYS A 342 -16.61 -10.99 -12.13
CA LYS A 342 -16.82 -11.97 -11.04
C LYS A 342 -15.73 -11.93 -9.96
N GLU A 343 -14.47 -11.72 -10.34
CA GLU A 343 -13.32 -11.88 -9.43
C GLU A 343 -12.49 -10.58 -9.37
N LYS A 344 -13.19 -9.46 -9.21
CA LYS A 344 -12.57 -8.15 -9.05
C LYS A 344 -13.25 -7.43 -7.88
N TYR A 345 -12.43 -7.08 -6.90
CA TYR A 345 -12.85 -6.44 -5.65
C TYR A 345 -12.08 -5.14 -5.43
N ASP A 346 -12.18 -4.55 -4.23
CA ASP A 346 -11.51 -3.32 -3.84
C ASP A 346 -10.01 -3.34 -4.15
N MET A 347 -9.31 -4.39 -3.72
CA MET A 347 -7.86 -4.50 -3.88
C MET A 347 -7.45 -4.57 -5.36
N ASP A 348 -8.23 -5.25 -6.19
CA ASP A 348 -7.98 -5.32 -7.63
C ASP A 348 -8.20 -3.97 -8.30
N LEU A 349 -9.31 -3.30 -7.99
CA LEU A 349 -9.60 -1.98 -8.54
C LEU A 349 -8.51 -0.96 -8.18
N ILE A 350 -8.11 -0.93 -6.90
CA ILE A 350 -7.03 -0.07 -6.40
C ILE A 350 -5.72 -0.35 -7.16
N ASN A 351 -5.35 -1.62 -7.37
CA ASN A 351 -4.04 -1.97 -7.93
C ASN A 351 -3.98 -2.14 -9.45
N GLU A 352 -5.11 -2.29 -10.13
CA GLU A 352 -5.16 -2.48 -11.59
C GLU A 352 -5.57 -1.21 -12.31
N GLU A 353 -6.47 -0.42 -11.71
CA GLU A 353 -7.03 0.77 -12.34
C GLU A 353 -6.42 2.06 -11.78
N MET A 354 -6.25 2.18 -10.45
CA MET A 354 -5.81 3.43 -9.82
C MET A 354 -4.28 3.51 -9.64
N TYR A 355 -3.71 2.63 -8.81
CA TYR A 355 -2.34 2.68 -8.31
C TYR A 355 -1.49 1.50 -8.79
N ASN A 356 -1.65 1.11 -10.05
CA ASN A 356 -0.81 0.08 -10.64
C ASN A 356 0.65 0.54 -10.76
N LEU A 357 1.57 -0.08 -10.00
CA LEU A 357 2.99 0.30 -9.92
C LEU A 357 3.67 0.43 -11.31
N LYS A 358 3.41 -0.51 -12.22
CA LYS A 358 3.97 -0.46 -13.59
C LYS A 358 3.38 0.71 -14.39
N LYS A 359 2.07 0.93 -14.34
CA LYS A 359 1.43 2.07 -15.01
C LYS A 359 1.88 3.41 -14.41
N ILE A 360 2.13 3.47 -13.10
CA ILE A 360 2.64 4.67 -12.42
C ILE A 360 3.97 5.09 -13.04
N ILE A 361 5.00 4.24 -13.05
CA ILE A 361 6.30 4.57 -13.67
C ILE A 361 6.14 5.03 -15.12
N TYR A 362 5.30 4.32 -15.88
CA TYR A 362 5.00 4.69 -17.26
C TYR A 362 4.40 6.10 -17.38
N LYS A 363 3.36 6.41 -16.60
CA LYS A 363 2.69 7.72 -16.59
C LYS A 363 3.64 8.82 -16.13
N GLN A 364 4.38 8.60 -15.03
CA GLN A 364 5.37 9.52 -14.47
C GLN A 364 6.42 9.90 -15.50
N PHE A 365 7.07 8.90 -16.11
CA PHE A 365 8.12 9.14 -17.09
C PHE A 365 7.58 9.80 -18.36
N THR A 366 6.43 9.35 -18.85
CA THR A 366 5.79 9.95 -20.04
C THR A 366 5.42 11.41 -19.82
N TYR A 367 4.89 11.75 -18.63
CA TYR A 367 4.60 13.12 -18.24
C TYR A 367 5.88 13.96 -18.14
N PHE A 368 6.89 13.46 -17.42
CA PHE A 368 8.16 14.15 -17.26
C PHE A 368 8.86 14.42 -18.61
N ARG A 369 8.81 13.48 -19.56
CA ARG A 369 9.39 13.69 -20.91
C ARG A 369 8.73 14.84 -21.68
N LYS A 370 7.43 15.05 -21.47
CA LYS A 370 6.67 16.14 -22.10
C LYS A 370 7.00 17.50 -21.46
N VAL A 371 7.04 17.56 -20.13
CA VAL A 371 7.20 18.82 -19.39
C VAL A 371 8.67 19.21 -19.15
N ARG A 372 9.55 18.23 -18.92
CA ARG A 372 11.00 18.32 -18.69
C ARG A 372 11.47 19.22 -17.54
N LYS A 373 10.57 19.93 -16.87
CA LYS A 373 10.90 20.94 -15.86
C LYS A 373 10.19 20.75 -14.52
N TYR A 374 9.07 20.02 -14.50
CA TYR A 374 8.28 19.83 -13.30
C TYR A 374 7.59 18.47 -13.32
N PHE A 375 7.84 17.68 -12.28
CA PHE A 375 7.18 16.41 -12.03
C PHE A 375 7.18 16.21 -10.51
N LYS A 376 6.01 15.98 -9.92
CA LYS A 376 5.86 15.62 -8.50
C LYS A 376 5.36 14.17 -8.43
N PRO A 377 5.99 13.31 -7.63
CA PRO A 377 5.52 11.97 -7.38
C PRO A 377 4.29 12.05 -6.46
N GLU A 378 3.33 11.16 -6.70
CA GLU A 378 2.08 11.16 -5.93
C GLU A 378 1.96 9.93 -5.02
N VAL A 379 2.87 8.97 -5.15
CA VAL A 379 2.84 7.71 -4.41
C VAL A 379 4.09 7.49 -3.54
N LEU A 380 3.88 6.84 -2.39
CA LEU A 380 4.93 6.44 -1.47
C LEU A 380 4.63 5.05 -0.89
N VAL A 381 5.65 4.21 -0.77
CA VAL A 381 5.54 2.91 -0.10
C VAL A 381 5.86 3.06 1.37
N LEU A 382 4.96 2.60 2.24
CA LEU A 382 5.12 2.65 3.70
C LEU A 382 5.79 1.35 4.23
N PRO A 383 6.50 1.44 5.36
CA PRO A 383 7.02 0.26 6.06
C PRO A 383 5.87 -0.70 6.42
N PHE A 384 5.93 -1.92 5.92
CA PHE A 384 4.89 -2.93 6.10
C PHE A 384 4.99 -3.67 7.43
N ALA A 385 6.15 -3.85 8.03
CA ALA A 385 6.27 -4.40 9.37
C ALA A 385 5.69 -3.42 10.40
N ARG A 386 5.97 -2.11 10.27
CA ARG A 386 5.39 -1.12 11.19
C ARG A 386 3.88 -0.92 11.00
N TYR A 387 3.42 -0.87 9.75
CA TYR A 387 2.07 -0.38 9.44
C TYR A 387 1.14 -1.34 8.69
N GLY A 388 1.57 -2.58 8.45
CA GLY A 388 0.79 -3.54 7.66
C GLY A 388 1.17 -5.00 7.94
N LEU A 389 1.63 -5.30 9.16
CA LEU A 389 2.09 -6.64 9.52
C LEU A 389 0.89 -7.58 9.57
N LEU A 390 1.01 -8.76 8.97
CA LEU A 390 -0.03 -9.78 9.04
C LEU A 390 0.24 -10.73 10.20
N THR A 391 -0.79 -11.04 11.00
CA THR A 391 -0.72 -12.10 12.00
C THR A 391 -0.30 -13.46 11.39
N GLY A 392 -0.78 -13.77 10.18
CA GLY A 392 -0.37 -14.96 9.45
C GLY A 392 1.12 -15.00 9.05
N SER A 393 1.80 -13.86 8.98
CA SER A 393 3.25 -13.79 8.74
C SER A 393 4.07 -14.15 9.96
N LEU A 394 3.54 -13.95 11.17
CA LEU A 394 4.23 -14.29 12.42
C LEU A 394 4.49 -15.79 12.55
N ARG A 395 3.71 -16.63 11.85
CA ARG A 395 3.85 -18.09 11.85
C ARG A 395 4.51 -18.62 10.57
N ARG A 396 5.14 -17.76 9.78
CA ARG A 396 5.77 -18.12 8.50
C ARG A 396 7.23 -17.67 8.49
N PRO A 397 8.18 -18.52 8.92
CA PRO A 397 9.60 -18.19 8.95
C PRO A 397 10.17 -17.72 7.60
N SER A 398 9.63 -18.22 6.49
CA SER A 398 10.00 -17.80 5.13
C SER A 398 9.65 -16.34 4.79
N GLN A 399 8.94 -15.64 5.68
CA GLN A 399 8.59 -14.21 5.53
C GLN A 399 9.39 -13.31 6.47
N TYR A 400 10.20 -13.85 7.38
CA TYR A 400 10.92 -13.10 8.40
C TYR A 400 11.94 -12.13 7.79
N SER A 401 12.65 -12.57 6.76
CA SER A 401 13.60 -11.74 6.02
C SER A 401 12.95 -10.46 5.44
N MET A 402 11.68 -10.51 5.05
CA MET A 402 10.92 -9.35 4.59
C MET A 402 10.58 -8.42 5.75
N ILE A 403 9.95 -8.95 6.81
CA ILE A 403 9.44 -8.13 7.93
C ILE A 403 10.54 -7.55 8.81
N TYR A 404 11.74 -8.15 8.86
CA TYR A 404 12.86 -7.61 9.62
C TYR A 404 13.55 -6.42 8.94
N ASN A 405 13.56 -6.40 7.60
CA ASN A 405 14.23 -5.33 6.85
C ASN A 405 13.29 -4.16 6.54
N ASP A 406 11.98 -4.42 6.40
CA ASP A 406 10.87 -3.48 6.19
C ASP A 406 10.95 -2.55 4.95
N VAL A 407 12.13 -2.46 4.32
CA VAL A 407 12.44 -1.69 3.12
C VAL A 407 13.08 -2.61 2.08
N LEU A 408 12.31 -2.97 1.05
CA LEU A 408 12.68 -4.03 0.11
C LEU A 408 13.94 -3.66 -0.69
N GLY A 409 14.92 -4.56 -0.73
CA GLY A 409 16.20 -4.36 -1.42
C GLY A 409 17.27 -3.65 -0.59
N TYR A 410 16.99 -3.36 0.68
CA TYR A 410 17.90 -2.73 1.63
C TYR A 410 18.01 -3.55 2.91
N LYS A 411 19.13 -3.39 3.62
CA LYS A 411 19.42 -4.08 4.88
C LYS A 411 19.81 -3.10 5.96
N THR A 412 19.51 -3.44 7.20
CA THR A 412 20.02 -2.71 8.36
C THR A 412 21.38 -3.30 8.74
N LEU A 413 22.45 -2.58 8.42
CA LEU A 413 23.82 -3.07 8.64
C LEU A 413 24.55 -2.19 9.67
N ASP A 414 25.37 -2.82 10.50
CA ASP A 414 26.29 -2.12 11.40
C ASP A 414 27.42 -1.42 10.62
N ASP A 415 28.27 -0.66 11.33
CA ASP A 415 29.38 0.06 10.70
C ASP A 415 30.46 -0.88 10.11
N ASN A 416 30.47 -2.15 10.52
CA ASN A 416 31.35 -3.20 9.98
C ASN A 416 30.70 -3.92 8.77
N GLY A 417 29.44 -3.63 8.45
CA GLY A 417 28.68 -4.23 7.36
C GLY A 417 27.97 -5.54 7.71
N ASN A 418 27.91 -5.91 8.99
CA ASN A 418 27.17 -7.09 9.45
C ASN A 418 25.67 -6.79 9.55
N ASP A 419 24.85 -7.82 9.31
CA ASP A 419 23.39 -7.72 9.45
C ASP A 419 23.02 -7.49 10.92
N ILE A 420 22.28 -6.42 11.20
CA ILE A 420 21.72 -6.19 12.53
C ILE A 420 20.43 -7.00 12.58
N SER A 421 20.52 -8.20 13.18
CA SER A 421 19.37 -9.07 13.34
C SER A 421 18.30 -8.37 14.18
N ARG A 422 17.15 -8.07 13.58
CA ARG A 422 15.89 -7.91 14.31
C ARG A 422 15.32 -9.31 14.57
N ASP A 423 14.68 -9.49 15.71
CA ASP A 423 13.88 -10.69 15.95
C ASP A 423 12.39 -10.41 15.78
N LEU A 424 11.59 -11.48 15.84
CA LEU A 424 10.15 -11.39 15.67
C LEU A 424 9.47 -10.61 16.81
N ASN A 425 10.02 -10.69 18.02
CA ASN A 425 9.46 -10.01 19.19
C ASN A 425 9.61 -8.50 19.06
N ASP A 426 10.80 -8.03 18.69
CA ASP A 426 11.10 -6.61 18.42
C ASP A 426 10.26 -6.10 17.26
N THR A 427 10.15 -6.88 16.18
CA THR A 427 9.34 -6.52 15.00
C THR A 427 7.88 -6.33 15.40
N VAL A 428 7.30 -7.27 16.15
CA VAL A 428 5.93 -7.16 16.63
C VAL A 428 5.79 -6.00 17.61
N ALA A 429 6.70 -5.81 18.56
CA ALA A 429 6.69 -4.71 19.52
C ALA A 429 6.72 -3.32 18.86
N GLN A 430 7.46 -3.17 17.76
CA GLN A 430 7.53 -1.92 16.99
C GLN A 430 6.36 -1.74 16.02
N SER A 431 5.60 -2.80 15.74
CA SER A 431 4.42 -2.75 14.87
C SER A 431 3.31 -1.91 15.49
N LYS A 432 2.84 -0.92 14.76
CA LYS A 432 1.74 -0.03 15.19
C LYS A 432 0.38 -0.51 14.71
N TYR A 433 0.31 -1.24 13.60
CA TYR A 433 -0.92 -1.79 13.03
C TYR A 433 -0.68 -3.23 12.56
N ILE A 434 -1.44 -4.18 13.12
CA ILE A 434 -1.34 -5.61 12.78
C ILE A 434 -2.70 -6.10 12.28
N HIS A 435 -2.74 -6.65 11.06
CA HIS A 435 -3.96 -7.12 10.40
C HIS A 435 -4.15 -8.63 10.56
N PHE A 436 -5.37 -9.02 10.93
CA PHE A 436 -5.79 -10.40 11.14
C PHE A 436 -5.97 -11.13 9.80
N SER A 437 -4.98 -11.92 9.40
CA SER A 437 -4.95 -12.62 8.11
C SER A 437 -4.44 -14.06 8.23
N ASP A 438 -5.24 -14.94 8.86
CA ASP A 438 -4.87 -16.31 9.21
C ASP A 438 -5.71 -17.41 8.53
N TYR A 439 -6.19 -17.19 7.30
CA TYR A 439 -6.95 -18.22 6.57
C TYR A 439 -6.25 -19.61 6.67
N PRO A 440 -6.98 -20.68 7.04
CA PRO A 440 -8.44 -20.79 7.12
C PRO A 440 -9.08 -20.43 8.48
N LEU A 441 -8.33 -19.89 9.44
CA LEU A 441 -8.94 -19.40 10.69
C LEU A 441 -9.92 -18.27 10.40
N ALA A 442 -11.05 -18.29 11.10
CA ALA A 442 -12.02 -17.21 11.04
C ALA A 442 -11.46 -15.96 11.74
N LYS A 443 -12.16 -14.84 11.59
CA LYS A 443 -11.81 -13.61 12.28
C LYS A 443 -11.99 -13.75 13.79
N PRO A 444 -11.20 -13.04 14.61
CA PRO A 444 -11.13 -13.32 16.05
C PRO A 444 -12.44 -13.10 16.81
N TRP A 445 -13.32 -12.21 16.35
CA TRP A 445 -14.63 -11.97 16.98
C TRP A 445 -15.60 -13.16 16.89
N TYR A 446 -15.35 -14.14 16.02
CA TYR A 446 -16.16 -15.36 15.93
C TYR A 446 -15.87 -16.40 17.02
N TYR A 447 -14.80 -16.19 17.80
CA TYR A 447 -14.41 -17.10 18.87
C TYR A 447 -14.76 -16.51 20.24
N GLN A 448 -15.06 -17.35 21.22
CA GLN A 448 -15.33 -16.90 22.59
C GLN A 448 -14.04 -16.76 23.38
N SER A 449 -13.05 -17.60 23.11
CA SER A 449 -11.77 -17.61 23.80
C SER A 449 -10.64 -17.94 22.86
N THR A 450 -9.42 -17.48 23.17
CA THR A 450 -8.21 -17.91 22.45
C THR A 450 -7.99 -19.42 22.52
N LYS A 451 -8.58 -20.10 23.51
CA LYS A 451 -8.56 -21.58 23.63
C LYS A 451 -9.11 -22.29 22.38
N ASP A 452 -10.01 -21.65 21.63
CA ASP A 452 -10.66 -22.25 20.46
C ASP A 452 -9.75 -22.29 19.22
N PHE A 453 -8.69 -21.48 19.19
CA PHE A 453 -7.83 -21.30 18.02
C PHE A 453 -6.35 -21.03 18.37
N LYS A 454 -5.92 -21.44 19.57
CA LYS A 454 -4.57 -21.23 20.09
C LYS A 454 -3.52 -21.95 19.24
N CYS A 455 -2.41 -21.27 18.96
CA CYS A 455 -1.23 -21.92 18.42
C CYS A 455 -0.58 -22.78 19.54
N ASN A 456 -0.37 -24.06 19.26
CA ASN A 456 0.30 -25.00 20.17
C ASN A 456 1.41 -25.74 19.42
N ILE A 457 2.60 -25.79 20.02
CA ILE A 457 3.71 -26.63 19.56
C ILE A 457 4.03 -27.59 20.71
N GLU A 458 4.10 -28.88 20.42
CA GLU A 458 4.51 -29.87 21.42
C GLU A 458 5.93 -29.52 21.91
N GLU A 459 6.14 -29.49 23.23
CA GLU A 459 7.45 -29.27 23.87
C GLU A 459 8.43 -30.44 23.63
N LYS A 460 8.50 -30.99 22.42
CA LYS A 460 9.61 -31.86 22.03
C LYS A 460 10.85 -30.97 21.98
N THR A 461 11.56 -31.00 23.10
CA THR A 461 12.81 -30.33 23.43
C THR A 461 13.91 -30.65 22.42
N THR A 462 13.93 -29.92 21.31
CA THR A 462 15.07 -29.81 20.40
C THR A 462 15.37 -28.33 20.20
N GLU A 463 16.64 -27.94 20.08
CA GLU A 463 17.02 -26.55 19.77
C GLU A 463 16.37 -26.04 18.46
N GLU A 464 15.95 -26.95 17.57
CA GLU A 464 15.28 -26.64 16.31
C GLU A 464 13.81 -26.17 16.47
N SER A 465 13.11 -26.51 17.56
CA SER A 465 11.70 -26.14 17.77
C SER A 465 11.50 -24.81 18.51
N GLU A 466 12.57 -24.24 19.07
CA GLU A 466 12.54 -23.01 19.86
C GLU A 466 12.04 -21.77 19.06
N PRO A 467 12.49 -21.50 17.81
CA PRO A 467 12.00 -20.37 17.04
C PRO A 467 10.52 -20.49 16.68
N GLU A 468 10.04 -21.71 16.42
CA GLU A 468 8.64 -21.96 16.13
C GLU A 468 7.78 -21.75 17.39
N LEU A 469 8.25 -22.21 18.56
CA LEU A 469 7.59 -21.98 19.84
C LEU A 469 7.50 -20.48 20.17
N GLN A 470 8.59 -19.74 19.95
CA GLN A 470 8.60 -18.29 20.13
C GLN A 470 7.58 -17.60 19.21
N ALA A 471 7.57 -17.96 17.93
CA ALA A 471 6.60 -17.45 16.97
C ALA A 471 5.15 -17.74 17.36
N CYS A 472 4.91 -18.94 17.86
CA CYS A 472 3.61 -19.39 18.36
C CYS A 472 3.14 -18.58 19.58
N ASN A 473 4.05 -18.32 20.52
CA ASN A 473 3.78 -17.50 21.71
C ASN A 473 3.49 -16.04 21.35
N ILE A 474 4.28 -15.45 20.43
CA ILE A 474 4.06 -14.09 19.94
C ILE A 474 2.72 -13.98 19.20
N TRP A 475 2.39 -14.97 18.36
CA TRP A 475 1.10 -14.99 17.68
C TRP A 475 -0.06 -15.06 18.69
N ASN A 476 0.05 -15.94 19.70
CA ASN A 476 -0.95 -16.05 20.77
C ASN A 476 -1.13 -14.73 21.53
N SER A 477 -0.03 -14.02 21.85
CA SER A 477 -0.11 -12.77 22.62
C SER A 477 -0.85 -11.64 21.88
N VAL A 478 -0.74 -11.58 20.55
CA VAL A 478 -1.49 -10.61 19.73
C VAL A 478 -2.99 -10.88 19.83
N TYR A 479 -3.42 -12.13 19.73
CA TYR A 479 -4.84 -12.50 19.85
C TYR A 479 -5.38 -12.39 21.27
N GLU A 480 -4.56 -12.70 22.29
CA GLU A 480 -4.92 -12.49 23.69
C GLU A 480 -5.15 -11.01 23.99
N SER A 481 -4.31 -10.12 23.46
CA SER A 481 -4.49 -8.66 23.59
C SER A 481 -5.80 -8.21 22.96
N TYR A 482 -6.12 -8.69 21.76
CA TYR A 482 -7.40 -8.40 21.11
C TYR A 482 -8.60 -8.85 21.97
N MET A 483 -8.55 -10.05 22.53
CA MET A 483 -9.65 -10.56 23.37
C MET A 483 -9.87 -9.72 24.62
N GLN A 484 -8.81 -9.17 25.21
CA GLN A 484 -8.92 -8.23 26.33
C GLN A 484 -9.59 -6.92 25.91
N TYR A 485 -9.22 -6.36 24.77
CA TYR A 485 -9.81 -5.11 24.28
C TYR A 485 -11.28 -5.26 23.87
N ARG A 486 -11.66 -6.44 23.36
CA ARG A 486 -13.03 -6.75 22.98
C ARG A 486 -14.04 -6.59 24.12
N GLU A 487 -13.62 -6.68 25.38
CA GLU A 487 -14.52 -6.52 26.54
C GLU A 487 -15.28 -5.18 26.55
N ILE A 488 -14.75 -4.13 25.91
CA ILE A 488 -15.47 -2.84 25.77
C ILE A 488 -16.78 -2.97 24.98
N CYS A 489 -16.88 -3.98 24.12
CA CYS A 489 -18.06 -4.25 23.30
C CYS A 489 -19.14 -5.05 24.04
N SER A 490 -18.80 -5.65 25.19
CA SER A 490 -19.74 -6.42 26.01
C SER A 490 -20.90 -5.54 26.48
N VAL A 491 -22.09 -6.13 26.57
CA VAL A 491 -23.32 -5.46 27.00
C VAL A 491 -23.32 -5.26 28.51
#